data_AF-M2RCR0-F1
#
_entry.id   AF-M2RCR0-F1
#
_cell.length_a   1.000
_cell.length_b   1.000
_cell.length_c   1.000
_cell.angle_alpha   90.00
_cell.angle_beta   90.00
_cell.angle_gamma   90.00
#
_symmetry.space_group_name_H-M   'P 1'
#
loop_
_entity.id
_entity.type
_entity.pdbx_description
1 polymer ?
#
loop_
_entity_poly.entity_id
_entity_poly.type
_entity_poly.pdbx_seq_one_letter_code
_entity_poly.pdbx_strand_id
1 'polypeptide(L)'
;MDIPPNSNNEIDIDDLLNEPNMTSADTIRKEALQKEEEEKRIQEEKEKAEEIRRAEEEQKQYEEEQYQKLLENQQQEQIERKMSKVDKRVEITPALLLCHFNVEIKAIYPIRDVIYFNRKSLKSREHLFSLIDSTSFDILTTDPWSSVYYTSEDWTFAPISNEMVDDNILQDRYNIETNQNSVTFHKERRNSKMPIIEAETEFPFYETYFYNKKTVKHYLDKEDSILLSVDESKKYKKAILRTSKEYVKLVIPPDTDPTKYRNIFPRGAKIIKYSNIPQIDDELLTIEQRSTVRKYKFGVVCVKPGQDENAIFGNDEIPKRFYELMFLIAEKIKLEGFGAYSGGLDTKFNETGEFSFYTKYFNNEVMFHVAPLLPTSDNDIQKLERKRHIGNDIVVLVFLEEGVKHFDPRLFTSHFNHIFVIVQPISKEEAYTTLGIDLKESDSLSSNPINTTQSDDALKCIDRMTLESIASSKQVVGGDKSTLDTSGLIDQFCRVSVVTKPSISPFPPYLDSGVYRMDLKFRDFLMQKMINGERTALRYPPFRTNAENTRRQQIACIAAKL
;
A
#
# COMPACT_ATOMS: atom_id res chain seq x y z
N MET A 1 42.39 -56.30 -30.08
CA MET A 1 42.84 -57.59 -30.66
C MET A 1 41.55 -58.38 -30.82
N ASP A 2 40.93 -58.51 -32.00
CA ASP A 2 41.45 -58.53 -33.37
C ASP A 2 40.44 -57.96 -34.38
N ILE A 3 40.96 -57.49 -35.52
CA ILE A 3 40.24 -56.95 -36.68
C ILE A 3 39.99 -58.10 -37.71
N PRO A 4 39.20 -57.89 -38.80
CA PRO A 4 38.08 -58.70 -39.29
C PRO A 4 38.52 -59.74 -40.37
N PRO A 5 37.60 -60.30 -41.17
CA PRO A 5 37.63 -59.85 -42.56
C PRO A 5 36.28 -59.78 -43.29
N ASN A 6 36.37 -59.05 -44.40
CA ASN A 6 35.41 -58.70 -45.42
C ASN A 6 35.43 -59.76 -46.55
N SER A 7 34.29 -60.14 -47.13
CA SER A 7 34.15 -60.66 -48.51
C SER A 7 32.66 -60.82 -48.85
N ASN A 8 32.08 -59.91 -49.64
CA ASN A 8 31.88 -59.99 -51.09
C ASN A 8 30.98 -61.13 -51.61
N ASN A 9 29.88 -60.67 -52.23
CA ASN A 9 29.23 -61.12 -53.45
C ASN A 9 28.17 -62.24 -53.45
N GLU A 10 27.08 -61.84 -54.11
CA GLU A 10 26.19 -62.57 -55.03
C GLU A 10 25.05 -63.42 -54.45
N ILE A 11 23.86 -63.02 -54.91
CA ILE A 11 22.54 -63.60 -54.66
C ILE A 11 22.42 -64.85 -55.53
N ASP A 12 21.90 -65.95 -54.99
CA ASP A 12 21.41 -67.07 -55.82
C ASP A 12 19.92 -67.33 -55.57
N ILE A 13 19.18 -67.25 -56.67
CA ILE A 13 17.73 -67.38 -56.82
C ILE A 13 17.53 -68.82 -57.27
N ASP A 14 17.49 -69.80 -56.37
CA ASP A 14 16.99 -71.15 -56.71
C ASP A 14 16.72 -72.12 -55.56
N ASP A 15 16.84 -71.75 -54.28
CA ASP A 15 16.30 -72.57 -53.18
C ASP A 15 14.88 -72.15 -52.76
N LEU A 16 14.19 -71.46 -53.67
CA LEU A 16 12.73 -71.51 -53.80
C LEU A 16 12.36 -72.95 -54.20
N LEU A 17 11.69 -73.66 -53.30
CA LEU A 17 10.95 -74.93 -53.45
C LEU A 17 11.58 -76.14 -52.74
N ASN A 18 11.43 -76.18 -51.42
CA ASN A 18 11.13 -77.40 -50.67
C ASN A 18 10.43 -77.05 -49.35
N GLU A 19 9.12 -76.79 -49.44
CA GLU A 19 8.20 -76.84 -48.30
C GLU A 19 7.85 -78.31 -48.00
N PRO A 20 7.60 -78.72 -46.74
CA PRO A 20 6.27 -78.44 -46.16
C PRO A 20 6.21 -78.31 -44.63
N ASN A 21 5.44 -77.32 -44.17
CA ASN A 21 4.35 -77.57 -43.22
C ASN A 21 3.41 -76.36 -43.24
N MET A 22 2.63 -76.26 -44.33
CA MET A 22 1.48 -75.38 -44.38
C MET A 22 0.49 -75.77 -43.29
N THR A 23 0.48 -75.03 -42.18
CA THR A 23 -0.73 -74.90 -41.36
C THR A 23 -1.82 -74.38 -42.29
N SER A 24 -2.94 -75.11 -42.37
CA SER A 24 -4.07 -74.75 -43.23
C SER A 24 -4.40 -73.27 -43.08
N ALA A 25 -4.73 -72.58 -44.18
CA ALA A 25 -5.19 -71.19 -44.15
C ALA A 25 -6.36 -70.99 -43.16
N ASP A 26 -7.14 -72.04 -42.89
CA ASP A 26 -8.19 -72.04 -41.86
C ASP A 26 -7.64 -71.99 -40.43
N THR A 27 -6.48 -72.57 -40.17
CA THR A 27 -5.79 -72.52 -38.86
C THR A 27 -5.25 -71.13 -38.59
N ILE A 28 -4.58 -70.50 -39.57
CA ILE A 28 -4.06 -69.13 -39.45
C ILE A 28 -5.22 -68.13 -39.27
N ARG A 29 -6.34 -68.33 -39.98
CA ARG A 29 -7.53 -67.48 -39.85
C ARG A 29 -8.23 -67.67 -38.50
N LYS A 30 -8.27 -68.89 -37.96
CA LYS A 30 -8.76 -69.17 -36.60
C LYS A 30 -7.87 -68.55 -35.53
N GLU A 31 -6.55 -68.66 -35.67
CA GLU A 31 -5.60 -68.06 -34.72
C GLU A 31 -5.68 -66.53 -34.75
N ALA A 32 -5.82 -65.91 -35.93
CA ALA A 32 -6.00 -64.46 -36.04
C ALA A 32 -7.31 -63.97 -35.41
N LEU A 33 -8.42 -64.68 -35.62
CA LEU A 33 -9.72 -64.38 -34.97
C LEU A 33 -9.65 -64.56 -33.45
N GLN A 34 -8.97 -65.61 -32.97
CA GLN A 34 -8.76 -65.82 -31.54
C GLN A 34 -7.90 -64.72 -30.92
N LYS A 35 -6.88 -64.24 -31.63
CA LYS A 35 -6.03 -63.13 -31.18
C LYS A 35 -6.80 -61.81 -31.11
N GLU A 36 -7.67 -61.55 -32.09
CA GLU A 36 -8.52 -60.35 -32.10
C GLU A 36 -9.58 -60.39 -30.98
N GLU A 37 -10.17 -61.56 -30.71
CA GLU A 37 -11.07 -61.76 -29.57
C GLU A 37 -10.34 -61.61 -28.22
N GLU A 38 -9.09 -62.08 -28.13
CA GLU A 38 -8.27 -61.94 -26.94
C GLU A 38 -7.84 -60.48 -26.69
N GLU A 39 -7.47 -59.74 -27.73
CA GLU A 39 -7.17 -58.30 -27.64
C GLU A 39 -8.40 -57.49 -27.21
N LYS A 40 -9.59 -57.79 -27.75
CA LYS A 40 -10.85 -57.18 -27.29
C LYS A 40 -11.14 -57.48 -25.83
N ARG A 41 -10.95 -58.73 -25.39
CA ARG A 41 -11.12 -59.10 -23.96
C ARG A 41 -10.16 -58.34 -23.04
N ILE A 42 -8.90 -58.18 -23.45
CA ILE A 42 -7.90 -57.44 -22.67
C ILE A 42 -8.27 -55.94 -22.60
N GLN A 43 -8.81 -55.38 -23.68
CA GLN A 43 -9.24 -53.99 -23.70
C GLN A 43 -10.47 -53.76 -22.79
N GLU A 44 -11.46 -54.65 -22.83
CA GLU A 44 -12.62 -54.60 -21.93
C GLU A 44 -12.23 -54.78 -20.46
N GLU A 45 -11.26 -55.64 -20.16
CA GLU A 45 -10.72 -55.78 -18.80
C GLU A 45 -9.99 -54.52 -18.32
N LYS A 46 -9.24 -53.84 -19.20
CA LYS A 46 -8.59 -52.57 -18.86
C LYS A 46 -9.60 -51.44 -18.60
N GLU A 47 -10.65 -51.35 -19.41
CA GLU A 47 -11.70 -50.34 -19.23
C GLU A 47 -12.47 -50.58 -17.92
N LYS A 48 -12.81 -51.83 -17.60
CA LYS A 48 -13.42 -52.18 -16.31
C LYS A 48 -12.49 -51.87 -15.13
N ALA A 49 -11.19 -52.14 -15.26
CA ALA A 49 -10.23 -51.84 -14.20
C ALA A 49 -10.08 -50.33 -13.96
N GLU A 50 -10.15 -49.52 -15.01
CA GLU A 50 -10.08 -48.06 -14.91
C GLU A 50 -11.36 -47.46 -14.33
N GLU A 51 -12.53 -48.04 -14.64
CA GLU A 51 -13.82 -47.67 -14.05
C GLU A 51 -13.86 -47.98 -12.55
N ILE A 52 -13.35 -49.15 -12.14
CA ILE A 52 -13.20 -49.51 -10.72
C ILE A 52 -12.26 -48.54 -10.02
N ARG A 53 -11.11 -48.20 -10.62
CA ARG A 53 -10.15 -47.25 -10.01
C ARG A 53 -10.79 -45.87 -9.81
N ARG A 54 -11.58 -45.40 -10.78
CA ARG A 54 -12.28 -44.11 -10.69
C ARG A 54 -13.34 -44.12 -9.58
N ALA A 55 -14.09 -45.21 -9.45
CA ALA A 55 -15.06 -45.39 -8.37
C ALA A 55 -14.39 -45.43 -6.98
N GLU A 56 -13.22 -46.09 -6.87
CA GLU A 56 -12.43 -46.10 -5.63
C GLU A 56 -11.87 -44.71 -5.27
N GLU A 57 -11.43 -43.93 -6.25
CA GLU A 57 -10.97 -42.55 -6.06
C GLU A 57 -12.11 -41.62 -5.60
N GLU A 58 -13.30 -41.73 -6.20
CA GLU A 58 -14.50 -40.97 -5.81
C GLU A 58 -14.96 -41.34 -4.39
N GLN A 59 -14.94 -42.63 -4.06
CA GLN A 59 -15.29 -43.08 -2.71
C GLN A 59 -14.29 -42.57 -1.67
N LYS A 60 -13.00 -42.55 -2.00
CA LYS A 60 -11.95 -42.00 -1.13
C LYS A 60 -12.09 -40.49 -0.91
N GLN A 61 -12.43 -39.73 -1.95
CA GLN A 61 -12.73 -38.30 -1.82
C GLN A 61 -13.96 -38.05 -0.94
N TYR A 62 -15.01 -38.85 -1.11
CA TYR A 62 -16.21 -38.76 -0.29
C TYR A 62 -15.90 -39.03 1.19
N GLU A 63 -15.12 -40.06 1.48
CA GLU A 63 -14.70 -40.40 2.85
C GLU A 63 -13.82 -39.30 3.48
N GLU A 64 -12.88 -38.70 2.74
CA GLU A 64 -12.10 -37.55 3.20
C GLU A 64 -12.99 -36.32 3.51
N GLU A 65 -13.99 -36.04 2.67
CA GLU A 65 -14.90 -34.92 2.88
C GLU A 65 -15.80 -35.12 4.11
N GLN A 66 -16.26 -36.36 4.36
CA GLN A 66 -17.00 -36.71 5.57
C GLN A 66 -16.12 -36.63 6.82
N TYR A 67 -14.85 -37.05 6.73
CA TYR A 67 -13.90 -36.97 7.83
C TYR A 67 -13.59 -35.50 8.20
N GLN A 68 -13.46 -34.60 7.23
CA GLN A 68 -13.27 -33.18 7.49
C GLN A 68 -14.50 -32.54 8.16
N LYS A 69 -15.72 -32.86 7.70
CA LYS A 69 -16.97 -32.40 8.36
C LYS A 69 -17.08 -32.91 9.78
N LEU A 70 -16.62 -34.13 10.07
CA LEU A 70 -16.57 -34.67 11.43
C LEU A 70 -15.56 -33.90 12.30
N LEU A 71 -14.39 -33.55 11.76
CA LEU A 71 -13.38 -32.77 12.47
C LEU A 71 -13.88 -31.35 12.80
N GLU A 72 -14.55 -30.69 11.85
CA GLU A 72 -15.17 -29.37 12.04
C GLU A 72 -16.27 -29.43 13.10
N ASN A 73 -17.15 -30.43 13.05
CA ASN A 73 -18.19 -30.62 14.07
C ASN A 73 -17.61 -30.92 15.46
N GLN A 74 -16.53 -31.70 15.55
CA GLN A 74 -15.85 -31.93 16.83
C GLN A 74 -15.16 -30.68 17.37
N GLN A 75 -14.56 -29.85 16.50
CA GLN A 75 -14.03 -28.54 16.90
C GLN A 75 -15.16 -27.61 17.36
N GLN A 76 -16.29 -27.59 16.66
CA GLN A 76 -17.46 -26.79 17.00
C GLN A 76 -18.06 -27.22 18.35
N GLU A 77 -18.22 -28.53 18.60
CA GLU A 77 -18.67 -29.05 19.90
C GLU A 77 -17.67 -28.76 21.02
N GLN A 78 -16.36 -28.80 20.76
CA GLN A 78 -15.35 -28.41 21.76
C GLN A 78 -15.39 -26.92 22.08
N ILE A 79 -15.69 -26.07 21.09
CA ILE A 79 -15.92 -24.63 21.28
C ILE A 79 -17.20 -24.40 22.09
N GLU A 80 -18.30 -25.07 21.76
CA GLU A 80 -19.58 -24.96 22.48
C GLU A 80 -19.49 -25.49 23.92
N ARG A 81 -18.80 -26.61 24.16
CA ARG A 81 -18.53 -27.13 25.52
C ARG A 81 -17.63 -26.20 26.34
N LYS A 82 -16.71 -25.45 25.71
CA LYS A 82 -15.93 -24.39 26.36
C LYS A 82 -16.80 -23.16 26.67
N MET A 83 -17.78 -22.84 25.82
CA MET A 83 -18.72 -21.73 26.05
C MET A 83 -19.78 -22.05 27.10
N SER A 84 -20.22 -23.30 27.21
CA SER A 84 -21.28 -23.75 28.14
C SER A 84 -20.85 -23.85 29.62
N LYS A 85 -19.55 -23.83 29.93
CA LYS A 85 -19.03 -23.91 31.32
C LYS A 85 -18.72 -22.55 31.95
N VAL A 86 -19.07 -21.45 31.30
CA VAL A 86 -18.95 -20.10 31.89
C VAL A 86 -20.20 -19.80 32.70
N ASP A 87 -20.02 -19.74 34.01
CA ASP A 87 -21.05 -19.42 35.00
C ASP A 87 -21.86 -18.18 34.64
N LYS A 88 -23.18 -18.23 34.86
CA LYS A 88 -24.12 -17.13 34.65
C LYS A 88 -23.93 -16.03 35.71
N ARG A 89 -22.85 -15.26 35.56
CA ARG A 89 -22.78 -13.85 35.94
C ARG A 89 -22.19 -13.12 34.73
N VAL A 90 -22.96 -12.20 34.18
CA VAL A 90 -22.59 -11.43 32.99
C VAL A 90 -21.46 -10.47 33.39
N GLU A 91 -20.23 -10.96 33.38
CA GLU A 91 -19.03 -10.14 33.27
C GLU A 91 -18.58 -10.17 31.80
N ILE A 92 -18.81 -9.05 31.12
CA ILE A 92 -18.32 -8.77 29.78
C ILE A 92 -16.79 -8.96 29.80
N THR A 93 -16.29 -10.08 29.27
CA THR A 93 -14.86 -10.37 29.13
C THR A 93 -14.43 -10.38 27.65
N PRO A 94 -13.16 -10.09 27.34
CA PRO A 94 -12.80 -8.91 26.58
C PRO A 94 -12.20 -9.30 25.22
N ALA A 95 -13.04 -9.74 24.28
CA ALA A 95 -12.64 -9.78 22.87
C ALA A 95 -12.58 -8.36 22.24
N LEU A 96 -13.15 -7.37 22.93
CA LEU A 96 -13.19 -5.95 22.55
C LEU A 96 -11.93 -5.15 22.98
N LEU A 97 -10.94 -5.77 23.63
CA LEU A 97 -9.79 -5.06 24.21
C LEU A 97 -8.66 -4.74 23.22
N LEU A 98 -8.97 -4.48 21.95
CA LEU A 98 -7.97 -4.07 20.96
C LEU A 98 -8.20 -2.68 20.34
N CYS A 99 -9.24 -1.96 20.78
CA CYS A 99 -9.54 -0.60 20.34
C CYS A 99 -9.78 0.32 21.53
N HIS A 100 -8.90 1.31 21.68
CA HIS A 100 -9.04 2.32 22.72
C HIS A 100 -10.09 3.34 22.26
N PHE A 101 -11.36 3.07 22.52
CA PHE A 101 -12.43 4.06 22.39
C PHE A 101 -12.20 5.14 23.45
N ASN A 102 -12.08 6.41 23.04
CA ASN A 102 -11.77 7.51 23.95
C ASN A 102 -12.95 8.48 24.00
N VAL A 103 -13.41 8.77 25.22
CA VAL A 103 -14.54 9.68 25.50
C VAL A 103 -14.22 11.13 25.11
N GLU A 104 -12.94 11.49 25.01
CA GLU A 104 -12.50 12.85 24.66
C GLU A 104 -12.51 13.13 23.14
N ILE A 105 -12.63 12.09 22.30
CA ILE A 105 -12.67 12.27 20.84
C ILE A 105 -14.02 12.83 20.41
N LYS A 106 -13.99 13.94 19.69
CA LYS A 106 -15.18 14.60 19.17
C LYS A 106 -15.42 14.20 17.71
N ALA A 107 -16.50 13.49 17.46
CA ALA A 107 -17.01 13.31 16.11
C ALA A 107 -17.44 14.66 15.51
N ILE A 108 -17.34 14.76 14.18
CA ILE A 108 -17.83 15.92 13.43
C ILE A 108 -19.33 16.15 13.71
N TYR A 109 -20.08 15.04 13.80
CA TYR A 109 -21.51 15.02 14.08
C TYR A 109 -21.79 14.18 15.33
N PRO A 110 -21.74 14.78 16.54
CA PRO A 110 -21.81 14.02 17.77
C PRO A 110 -23.24 13.56 18.09
N ILE A 111 -23.36 12.27 18.38
CA ILE A 111 -24.43 11.61 19.12
C ILE A 111 -24.10 11.67 20.62
N ARG A 112 -25.11 11.99 21.43
CA ARG A 112 -24.99 12.00 22.90
C ARG A 112 -24.73 10.59 23.43
N ASP A 113 -23.94 10.50 24.49
CA ASP A 113 -23.69 9.28 25.26
C ASP A 113 -23.07 8.12 24.46
N VAL A 114 -22.39 8.42 23.35
CA VAL A 114 -21.68 7.47 22.50
C VAL A 114 -20.18 7.71 22.60
N ILE A 115 -19.40 6.65 22.78
CA ILE A 115 -17.94 6.72 22.83
C ILE A 115 -17.37 6.57 21.41
N TYR A 116 -16.54 7.52 21.00
CA TYR A 116 -15.97 7.53 19.65
C TYR A 116 -14.67 6.76 19.56
N PHE A 117 -14.55 6.05 18.44
CA PHE A 117 -13.38 5.27 18.13
C PHE A 117 -12.17 6.15 17.81
N ASN A 118 -11.06 5.89 18.50
CA ASN A 118 -9.77 6.49 18.14
C ASN A 118 -9.19 5.81 16.91
N ARG A 119 -9.29 6.47 15.78
CA ARG A 119 -8.77 5.98 14.50
C ARG A 119 -7.25 5.78 14.49
N LYS A 120 -6.49 6.42 15.38
CA LYS A 120 -5.05 6.15 15.57
C LYS A 120 -4.77 4.70 16.02
N SER A 121 -5.76 4.03 16.60
CA SER A 121 -5.65 2.63 17.03
C SER A 121 -5.91 1.62 15.92
N LEU A 122 -6.26 2.08 14.70
CA LEU A 122 -6.38 1.21 13.54
C LEU A 122 -5.04 0.57 13.19
N LYS A 123 -5.10 -0.71 12.85
CA LYS A 123 -3.95 -1.54 12.49
C LYS A 123 -3.99 -1.92 11.02
N SER A 124 -5.18 -2.17 10.52
CA SER A 124 -5.44 -2.50 9.12
C SER A 124 -6.89 -2.17 8.76
N ARG A 125 -7.20 -2.32 7.48
CA ARG A 125 -8.57 -2.29 6.97
C ARG A 125 -9.46 -3.33 7.63
N GLU A 126 -8.96 -4.55 7.76
CA GLU A 126 -9.67 -5.70 8.31
C GLU A 126 -10.00 -5.46 9.80
N HIS A 127 -9.10 -4.76 10.50
CA HIS A 127 -9.37 -4.31 11.87
C HIS A 127 -10.57 -3.37 11.92
N LEU A 128 -10.66 -2.36 11.04
CA LEU A 128 -11.80 -1.45 11.00
C LEU A 128 -13.11 -2.20 10.67
N PHE A 129 -13.07 -3.12 9.71
CA PHE A 129 -14.24 -3.89 9.32
C PHE A 129 -14.76 -4.75 10.48
N SER A 130 -13.87 -5.48 11.15
CA SER A 130 -14.24 -6.29 12.32
C SER A 130 -14.89 -5.45 13.42
N LEU A 131 -14.43 -4.22 13.64
CA LEU A 131 -15.05 -3.30 14.62
C LEU A 131 -16.44 -2.87 14.18
N ILE A 132 -16.63 -2.52 12.91
CA ILE A 132 -17.94 -2.13 12.38
C ILE A 132 -18.92 -3.31 12.45
N ASP A 133 -18.51 -4.51 12.06
CA ASP A 133 -19.37 -5.69 12.01
C ASP A 133 -19.74 -6.24 13.39
N SER A 134 -18.83 -6.14 14.37
CA SER A 134 -19.10 -6.52 15.75
C SER A 134 -19.98 -5.51 16.49
N THR A 135 -20.17 -4.30 15.95
CA THR A 135 -20.96 -3.24 16.59
C THR A 135 -22.45 -3.41 16.31
N SER A 136 -23.25 -3.47 17.38
CA SER A 136 -24.71 -3.42 17.25
C SER A 136 -25.19 -1.99 17.00
N PHE A 137 -25.69 -1.73 15.81
CA PHE A 137 -26.34 -0.46 15.46
C PHE A 137 -27.81 -0.37 15.90
N ASP A 138 -28.32 -1.37 16.63
CA ASP A 138 -29.64 -1.29 17.26
C ASP A 138 -29.56 -0.66 18.67
N ILE A 139 -28.43 -0.86 19.36
CA ILE A 139 -28.09 -0.26 20.66
C ILE A 139 -26.64 0.25 20.58
N LEU A 140 -26.46 1.51 20.18
CA LEU A 140 -25.13 2.08 19.94
C LEU A 140 -24.53 2.66 21.23
N THR A 141 -23.47 2.02 21.73
CA THR A 141 -22.66 2.52 22.87
C THR A 141 -21.29 3.02 22.41
N THR A 142 -20.74 2.42 21.35
CA THR A 142 -19.48 2.79 20.71
C THR A 142 -19.69 3.02 19.22
N ASP A 143 -18.92 3.94 18.63
CA ASP A 143 -19.04 4.29 17.22
C ASP A 143 -17.69 4.15 16.47
N PRO A 144 -17.48 3.04 15.75
CA PRO A 144 -16.34 2.86 14.84
C PRO A 144 -16.59 3.42 13.43
N TRP A 145 -17.80 3.88 13.12
CA TRP A 145 -18.21 4.32 11.79
C TRP A 145 -17.86 5.79 11.53
N SER A 146 -18.25 6.67 12.44
CA SER A 146 -18.22 8.13 12.21
C SER A 146 -16.81 8.67 11.99
N SER A 147 -16.68 9.67 11.11
CA SER A 147 -15.45 10.44 10.99
C SER A 147 -15.24 11.29 12.24
N VAL A 148 -13.99 11.34 12.72
CA VAL A 148 -13.59 12.10 13.91
C VAL A 148 -12.50 13.10 13.54
N TYR A 149 -12.46 14.22 14.25
CA TYR A 149 -11.36 15.17 14.11
C TYR A 149 -10.12 14.65 14.84
N TYR A 150 -8.97 14.81 14.20
CA TYR A 150 -7.68 14.67 14.85
C TYR A 150 -7.20 16.05 15.28
N THR A 151 -6.60 16.15 16.47
CA THR A 151 -5.80 17.33 16.81
C THR A 151 -4.66 17.43 15.80
N SER A 152 -4.41 18.60 15.22
CA SER A 152 -3.22 18.87 14.41
C SER A 152 -2.02 19.12 15.33
N GLU A 153 -0.81 18.83 14.86
CA GLU A 153 0.37 19.45 15.47
C GLU A 153 0.55 20.84 14.87
N ASP A 154 1.29 21.69 15.58
CA ASP A 154 1.75 22.98 15.11
C ASP A 154 3.26 22.97 14.90
N TRP A 155 3.72 23.74 13.92
CA TRP A 155 5.15 24.02 13.76
C TRP A 155 5.65 24.81 14.96
N THR A 156 6.86 24.50 15.43
CA THR A 156 7.51 25.29 16.49
C THR A 156 8.52 26.26 15.90
N PHE A 157 8.92 27.23 16.73
CA PHE A 157 10.05 28.11 16.47
C PHE A 157 11.32 27.63 17.20
N ALA A 158 11.42 26.33 17.50
CA ALA A 158 12.61 25.79 18.15
C ALA A 158 13.84 26.06 17.26
N PRO A 159 15.01 26.38 17.86
CA PRO A 159 16.23 26.62 17.10
C PRO A 159 16.52 25.46 16.14
N ILE A 160 16.77 25.81 14.88
CA ILE A 160 17.07 24.85 13.83
C ILE A 160 18.51 24.40 14.02
N SER A 161 18.70 23.10 14.28
CA SER A 161 20.02 22.50 14.45
C SER A 161 20.62 21.96 13.14
N ASN A 162 20.09 22.37 11.99
CA ASN A 162 20.33 21.69 10.72
C ASN A 162 21.14 22.55 9.76
N GLU A 163 22.29 22.03 9.36
CA GLU A 163 23.14 22.66 8.36
C GLU A 163 22.61 22.44 6.93
N MET A 164 21.71 21.49 6.64
CA MET A 164 21.33 21.19 5.25
C MET A 164 20.42 22.23 4.57
N VAL A 165 19.81 23.15 5.34
CA VAL A 165 18.82 24.12 4.84
C VAL A 165 19.19 25.49 5.37
N ASP A 166 19.16 26.50 4.50
CA ASP A 166 19.35 27.89 4.89
C ASP A 166 18.14 28.36 5.72
N ASP A 167 18.34 28.78 6.97
CA ASP A 167 17.27 29.21 7.86
C ASP A 167 16.67 30.58 7.48
N ASN A 168 17.29 31.32 6.55
CA ASN A 168 16.72 32.56 6.01
C ASN A 168 15.36 32.35 5.34
N ILE A 169 15.05 31.13 4.88
CA ILE A 169 13.74 30.81 4.28
C ILE A 169 12.58 30.90 5.28
N LEU A 170 12.87 30.90 6.59
CA LEU A 170 11.85 31.15 7.62
C LEU A 170 11.26 32.56 7.49
N GLN A 171 12.02 33.53 6.99
CA GLN A 171 11.53 34.89 6.71
C GLN A 171 10.46 34.88 5.61
N ASP A 172 10.58 33.95 4.68
CA ASP A 172 9.59 33.68 3.62
C ASP A 172 8.45 32.75 4.09
N ARG A 173 8.39 32.45 5.39
CA ARG A 173 7.38 31.63 6.09
C ARG A 173 7.36 30.15 5.69
N TYR A 174 8.47 29.64 5.18
CA TYR A 174 8.66 28.20 5.07
C TYR A 174 8.70 27.56 6.46
N ASN A 175 8.27 26.31 6.54
CA ASN A 175 8.45 25.50 7.74
C ASN A 175 9.55 24.47 7.51
N ILE A 176 10.36 24.21 8.54
CA ILE A 176 11.51 23.30 8.48
C ILE A 176 11.39 22.27 9.60
N GLU A 177 11.45 21.01 9.23
CA GLU A 177 11.51 19.87 10.13
C GLU A 177 12.89 19.22 10.08
N THR A 178 13.53 19.13 11.24
CA THR A 178 14.90 18.63 11.37
C THR A 178 15.02 17.60 12.47
N ASN A 179 14.21 17.74 13.51
CA ASN A 179 14.22 16.88 14.69
C ASN A 179 12.88 16.97 15.43
N GLN A 180 12.79 16.27 16.56
CA GLN A 180 11.58 16.17 17.38
C GLN A 180 11.09 17.50 17.94
N ASN A 181 11.95 18.53 18.00
CA ASN A 181 11.58 19.84 18.49
C ASN A 181 10.91 20.70 17.42
N SER A 182 10.97 20.34 16.14
CA SER A 182 10.40 21.13 15.03
C SER A 182 8.87 21.23 15.06
N VAL A 183 8.18 20.37 15.81
CA VAL A 183 6.72 20.34 15.95
C VAL A 183 6.30 20.29 17.41
N THR A 184 5.12 20.80 17.74
CA THR A 184 4.57 20.71 19.09
C THR A 184 4.53 19.24 19.48
N PHE A 185 5.22 18.87 20.56
CA PHE A 185 5.51 17.47 20.84
C PHE A 185 4.33 16.82 21.56
N HIS A 186 3.45 16.11 20.85
CA HIS A 186 2.56 15.16 21.51
C HIS A 186 3.23 13.78 21.60
N LYS A 187 3.73 13.47 22.82
CA LYS A 187 4.28 12.16 23.24
C LYS A 187 3.43 10.96 22.79
N GLU A 188 2.13 11.16 22.57
CA GLU A 188 1.19 10.13 22.15
C GLU A 188 1.32 9.69 20.67
N ARG A 189 2.09 10.40 19.83
CA ARG A 189 2.17 10.13 18.37
C ARG A 189 3.27 9.19 17.92
N ARG A 190 4.24 8.83 18.77
CA ARG A 190 5.29 7.86 18.40
C ARG A 190 4.72 6.46 18.07
N ASN A 191 3.51 6.14 18.53
CA ASN A 191 2.92 4.80 18.47
C ASN A 191 1.71 4.67 17.52
N SER A 192 1.54 5.57 16.54
CA SER A 192 0.53 5.32 15.48
C SER A 192 0.92 4.05 14.74
N LYS A 193 0.11 2.99 14.88
CA LYS A 193 0.34 1.72 14.18
C LYS A 193 0.04 1.85 12.68
N MET A 194 -0.78 2.82 12.29
CA MET A 194 -1.08 3.08 10.90
C MET A 194 -0.05 4.04 10.31
N PRO A 195 0.70 3.62 9.28
CA PRO A 195 1.84 4.35 8.71
C PRO A 195 1.42 5.53 7.83
N ILE A 196 0.24 5.44 7.22
CA ILE A 196 -0.29 6.43 6.29
C ILE A 196 -1.49 7.15 6.94
N ILE A 197 -1.49 8.48 6.90
CA ILE A 197 -2.59 9.28 7.45
C ILE A 197 -3.87 9.03 6.66
N GLU A 198 -4.97 8.90 7.38
CA GLU A 198 -6.30 8.68 6.79
C GLU A 198 -6.34 7.48 5.82
N ALA A 199 -5.51 6.45 6.03
CA ALA A 199 -5.50 5.25 5.19
C ALA A 199 -6.88 4.57 5.14
N GLU A 200 -7.73 4.77 6.14
CA GLU A 200 -9.12 4.32 6.09
C GLU A 200 -9.93 4.94 4.94
N THR A 201 -9.55 6.09 4.38
CA THR A 201 -10.30 6.77 3.32
C THR A 201 -10.18 6.01 2.01
N GLU A 202 -9.20 5.12 1.93
CA GLU A 202 -9.04 4.14 0.86
C GLU A 202 -9.96 2.93 1.02
N PHE A 203 -10.71 2.83 2.13
CA PHE A 203 -11.70 1.78 2.32
C PHE A 203 -12.95 2.08 1.49
N PRO A 204 -13.46 1.10 0.71
CA PRO A 204 -14.64 1.30 -0.12
C PRO A 204 -15.91 1.16 0.72
N PHE A 205 -16.22 2.19 1.52
CA PHE A 205 -17.34 2.20 2.46
C PHE A 205 -18.70 2.07 1.77
N TYR A 206 -18.88 2.78 0.66
CA TYR A 206 -20.11 2.76 -0.10
C TYR A 206 -20.30 1.38 -0.74
N GLU A 207 -19.28 0.86 -1.44
CA GLU A 207 -19.31 -0.48 -2.02
C GLU A 207 -19.64 -1.54 -0.96
N THR A 208 -18.97 -1.48 0.19
CA THR A 208 -19.12 -2.52 1.23
C THR A 208 -20.49 -2.46 1.92
N TYR A 209 -20.98 -1.26 2.24
CA TYR A 209 -22.11 -1.11 3.15
C TYR A 209 -23.39 -0.56 2.53
N PHE A 210 -23.36 0.02 1.33
CA PHE A 210 -24.50 0.68 0.71
C PHE A 210 -24.88 0.09 -0.65
N TYR A 211 -23.89 -0.31 -1.46
CA TYR A 211 -24.12 -0.79 -2.82
C TYR A 211 -25.07 -2.00 -2.86
N ASN A 212 -26.01 -2.00 -3.81
CA ASN A 212 -27.06 -3.00 -4.01
C ASN A 212 -28.02 -3.22 -2.83
N LYS A 213 -28.09 -2.29 -1.86
CA LYS A 213 -29.02 -2.41 -0.72
C LYS A 213 -30.28 -1.59 -0.92
N LYS A 214 -31.43 -2.27 -0.89
CA LYS A 214 -32.77 -1.65 -0.99
C LYS A 214 -33.14 -0.79 0.23
N THR A 215 -32.49 -1.03 1.37
CA THR A 215 -32.65 -0.25 2.61
C THR A 215 -31.97 1.12 2.53
N VAL A 216 -31.13 1.34 1.53
CA VAL A 216 -30.46 2.62 1.32
C VAL A 216 -31.42 3.63 0.70
N LYS A 217 -31.39 4.85 1.24
CA LYS A 217 -32.08 6.03 0.75
C LYS A 217 -31.10 7.19 0.58
N HIS A 218 -31.35 8.03 -0.42
CA HIS A 218 -30.54 9.21 -0.69
C HIS A 218 -31.35 10.47 -0.45
N TYR A 219 -30.77 11.42 0.25
CA TYR A 219 -31.37 12.71 0.59
C TYR A 219 -30.52 13.79 -0.07
N LEU A 220 -31.12 14.51 -1.00
CA LEU A 220 -30.41 15.46 -1.84
C LEU A 220 -30.95 16.87 -1.60
N ASP A 221 -30.02 17.79 -1.33
CA ASP A 221 -30.23 19.23 -1.46
C ASP A 221 -29.43 19.72 -2.67
N LYS A 222 -30.14 20.13 -3.73
CA LYS A 222 -29.53 20.62 -4.98
C LYS A 222 -28.94 22.03 -4.80
N GLU A 223 -29.52 22.87 -3.94
CA GLU A 223 -29.10 24.26 -3.76
C GLU A 223 -27.77 24.33 -3.01
N ASP A 224 -27.65 23.59 -1.91
CA ASP A 224 -26.43 23.56 -1.09
C ASP A 224 -25.40 22.50 -1.53
N SER A 225 -25.70 21.73 -2.58
CA SER A 225 -24.85 20.62 -3.07
C SER A 225 -24.54 19.61 -1.96
N ILE A 226 -25.59 19.11 -1.30
CA ILE A 226 -25.50 18.14 -0.21
C ILE A 226 -26.19 16.85 -0.63
N LEU A 227 -25.47 15.74 -0.55
CA LEU A 227 -26.00 14.40 -0.79
C LEU A 227 -25.69 13.49 0.40
N LEU A 228 -26.74 13.07 1.10
CA LEU A 228 -26.66 12.14 2.22
C LEU A 228 -27.20 10.77 1.80
N SER A 229 -26.37 9.74 1.87
CA SER A 229 -26.81 8.34 1.69
C SER A 229 -26.96 7.68 3.05
N VAL A 230 -28.09 7.04 3.31
CA VAL A 230 -28.46 6.48 4.62
C VAL A 230 -28.94 5.04 4.44
N ASP A 231 -28.35 4.10 5.19
CA ASP A 231 -28.88 2.74 5.30
C ASP A 231 -29.92 2.70 6.44
N GLU A 232 -31.21 2.59 6.09
CA GLU A 232 -32.33 2.59 7.05
C GLU A 232 -32.59 1.20 7.68
N SER A 233 -31.67 0.24 7.52
CA SER A 233 -31.85 -1.14 8.02
C SER A 233 -31.81 -1.31 9.54
N LYS A 234 -31.27 -0.33 10.27
CA LYS A 234 -31.01 -0.39 11.73
C LYS A 234 -31.53 0.84 12.47
N LYS A 235 -31.66 0.74 13.79
CA LYS A 235 -32.16 1.84 14.64
C LYS A 235 -31.28 3.09 14.54
N TYR A 236 -29.97 2.92 14.76
CA TYR A 236 -28.94 3.90 14.47
C TYR A 236 -28.46 3.67 13.03
N LYS A 237 -28.65 4.65 12.15
CA LYS A 237 -28.48 4.45 10.71
C LYS A 237 -27.09 4.87 10.28
N LYS A 238 -26.38 3.99 9.57
CA LYS A 238 -25.11 4.35 8.93
C LYS A 238 -25.39 5.34 7.81
N ALA A 239 -24.60 6.41 7.75
CA ALA A 239 -24.73 7.42 6.71
C ALA A 239 -23.38 7.89 6.18
N ILE A 240 -23.39 8.24 4.89
CA ILE A 240 -22.29 8.92 4.19
C ILE A 240 -22.83 10.24 3.69
N LEU A 241 -22.32 11.33 4.26
CA LEU A 241 -22.57 12.70 3.86
C LEU A 241 -21.52 13.12 2.83
N ARG A 242 -21.99 13.53 1.64
CA ARG A 242 -21.17 14.12 0.59
C ARG A 242 -21.57 15.58 0.45
N THR A 243 -20.60 16.47 0.62
CA THR A 243 -20.75 17.90 0.35
C THR A 243 -19.70 18.34 -0.66
N SER A 244 -19.80 19.58 -1.14
CA SER A 244 -18.68 20.18 -1.88
C SER A 244 -17.39 20.22 -1.05
N LYS A 245 -17.46 20.37 0.29
CA LYS A 245 -16.30 20.56 1.17
C LYS A 245 -15.59 19.27 1.59
N GLU A 246 -16.34 18.20 1.82
CA GLU A 246 -15.81 16.95 2.37
C GLU A 246 -16.79 15.78 2.23
N TYR A 247 -16.24 14.57 2.40
CA TYR A 247 -16.99 13.32 2.53
C TYR A 247 -16.86 12.81 3.96
N VAL A 248 -17.99 12.77 4.67
CA VAL A 248 -18.04 12.47 6.10
C VAL A 248 -18.91 11.26 6.34
N LYS A 249 -18.42 10.32 7.13
CA LYS A 249 -19.21 9.21 7.66
C LYS A 249 -19.80 9.65 8.98
N LEU A 250 -21.07 9.36 9.19
CA LEU A 250 -21.76 9.64 10.44
C LEU A 250 -22.86 8.63 10.70
N VAL A 251 -23.28 8.55 11.96
CA VAL A 251 -24.46 7.79 12.35
C VAL A 251 -25.63 8.75 12.58
N ILE A 252 -26.81 8.38 12.10
CA ILE A 252 -28.06 9.11 12.36
C ILE A 252 -28.78 8.45 13.55
N PRO A 253 -29.09 9.20 14.63
CA PRO A 253 -29.76 8.65 15.79
C PRO A 253 -31.15 8.06 15.49
N PRO A 254 -31.70 7.24 16.40
CA PRO A 254 -33.08 6.79 16.35
C PRO A 254 -34.04 7.97 16.30
N ASP A 255 -35.21 7.76 15.69
CA ASP A 255 -36.32 8.73 15.64
C ASP A 255 -35.96 10.10 15.03
N THR A 256 -34.75 10.23 14.48
CA THR A 256 -34.29 11.40 13.76
C THR A 256 -34.63 11.25 12.29
N ASP A 257 -35.51 12.12 11.81
CA ASP A 257 -35.78 12.29 10.39
C ASP A 257 -34.54 12.91 9.71
N PRO A 258 -33.87 12.22 8.77
CA PRO A 258 -32.69 12.75 8.09
C PRO A 258 -32.94 14.11 7.43
N THR A 259 -34.17 14.40 6.98
CA THR A 259 -34.53 15.69 6.35
C THR A 259 -34.53 16.85 7.34
N LYS A 260 -34.67 16.59 8.65
CA LYS A 260 -34.72 17.61 9.70
C LYS A 260 -33.41 17.71 10.46
N TYR A 261 -32.39 16.95 10.07
CA TYR A 261 -31.14 16.90 10.80
C TYR A 261 -30.29 18.14 10.51
N ARG A 262 -30.49 19.17 11.34
CA ARG A 262 -29.89 20.52 11.16
C ARG A 262 -28.37 20.57 11.12
N ASN A 263 -27.70 19.55 11.63
CA ASN A 263 -26.24 19.47 11.54
C ASN A 263 -25.80 19.12 10.11
N ILE A 264 -26.65 18.45 9.33
CA ILE A 264 -26.38 18.06 7.95
C ILE A 264 -26.94 19.10 6.98
N PHE A 265 -28.22 19.43 7.12
CA PHE A 265 -28.92 20.32 6.20
C PHE A 265 -29.19 21.69 6.85
N PRO A 266 -28.91 22.79 6.14
CA PRO A 266 -29.19 24.13 6.66
C PRO A 266 -30.70 24.39 6.82
N ARG A 267 -31.04 25.42 7.60
CA ARG A 267 -32.46 25.80 7.78
C ARG A 267 -33.03 26.29 6.44
N GLY A 268 -34.15 25.69 6.02
CA GLY A 268 -34.81 26.04 4.76
C GLY A 268 -34.38 25.18 3.56
N ALA A 269 -33.46 24.24 3.77
CA ALA A 269 -33.03 23.26 2.77
C ALA A 269 -34.22 22.55 2.09
N LYS A 270 -34.19 22.46 0.75
CA LYS A 270 -35.19 21.75 -0.05
C LYS A 270 -34.71 20.34 -0.34
N ILE A 271 -35.04 19.44 0.57
CA ILE A 271 -34.51 18.08 0.56
C ILE A 271 -35.48 17.14 -0.16
N ILE A 272 -34.97 16.40 -1.14
CA ILE A 272 -35.73 15.35 -1.83
C ILE A 272 -35.16 13.98 -1.46
N LYS A 273 -36.05 13.04 -1.10
CA LYS A 273 -35.71 11.64 -0.76
C LYS A 273 -35.87 10.76 -1.99
N TYR A 274 -34.82 10.02 -2.33
CA TYR A 274 -34.79 9.03 -3.42
C TYR A 274 -34.50 7.63 -2.86
N SER A 275 -35.04 6.61 -3.54
CA SER A 275 -34.64 5.22 -3.28
C SER A 275 -33.32 4.90 -3.97
N ASN A 276 -32.60 3.90 -3.46
CA ASN A 276 -31.39 3.39 -4.11
C ASN A 276 -31.74 2.65 -5.40
N ILE A 277 -31.77 3.37 -6.52
CA ILE A 277 -31.98 2.81 -7.87
C ILE A 277 -30.62 2.55 -8.54
N PRO A 278 -30.51 1.54 -9.44
CA PRO A 278 -29.22 1.14 -10.02
C PRO A 278 -28.41 2.29 -10.62
N GLN A 279 -29.07 3.22 -11.33
CA GLN A 279 -28.40 4.36 -11.97
C GLN A 279 -27.66 5.27 -10.99
N ILE A 280 -28.22 5.52 -9.80
CA ILE A 280 -27.55 6.32 -8.76
C ILE A 280 -26.51 5.47 -8.04
N ASP A 281 -26.84 4.22 -7.77
CA ASP A 281 -25.99 3.30 -7.01
C ASP A 281 -24.64 3.08 -7.71
N ASP A 282 -24.69 2.80 -9.02
CA ASP A 282 -23.53 2.61 -9.87
C ASP A 282 -22.70 3.90 -10.01
N GLU A 283 -23.36 5.07 -10.07
CA GLU A 283 -22.66 6.37 -10.12
C GLU A 283 -21.95 6.65 -8.79
N LEU A 284 -22.60 6.37 -7.65
CA LEU A 284 -22.01 6.57 -6.33
C LEU A 284 -20.85 5.60 -6.06
N LEU A 285 -20.96 4.36 -6.53
CA LEU A 285 -19.86 3.40 -6.55
C LEU A 285 -18.69 3.93 -7.38
N THR A 286 -18.97 4.42 -8.60
CA THR A 286 -17.96 4.99 -9.50
C THR A 286 -17.27 6.20 -8.88
N ILE A 287 -18.00 7.08 -8.19
CA ILE A 287 -17.44 8.24 -7.49
C ILE A 287 -16.51 7.80 -6.36
N GLU A 288 -16.89 6.80 -5.56
CA GLU A 288 -16.02 6.29 -4.49
C GLU A 288 -14.72 5.73 -5.09
N GLN A 289 -14.81 4.84 -6.07
CA GLN A 289 -13.66 4.20 -6.73
C GLN A 289 -12.71 5.22 -7.36
N ARG A 290 -13.24 6.32 -7.92
CA ARG A 290 -12.44 7.41 -8.51
C ARG A 290 -11.84 8.37 -7.48
N SER A 291 -12.46 8.49 -6.30
CA SER A 291 -12.01 9.42 -5.26
C SER A 291 -10.90 8.83 -4.38
N THR A 292 -10.72 7.51 -4.39
CA THR A 292 -9.66 6.83 -3.65
C THR A 292 -8.28 7.11 -4.26
N VAL A 293 -7.45 7.88 -3.55
CA VAL A 293 -6.07 8.18 -3.97
C VAL A 293 -5.14 7.06 -3.51
N ARG A 294 -4.66 6.25 -4.46
CA ARG A 294 -3.66 5.18 -4.24
C ARG A 294 -2.45 5.28 -5.16
N LYS A 295 -2.33 6.37 -5.90
CA LYS A 295 -1.34 6.59 -6.94
C LYS A 295 -0.61 7.88 -6.64
N TYR A 296 0.68 7.78 -6.40
CA TYR A 296 1.55 8.89 -6.03
C TYR A 296 2.67 9.06 -7.03
N LYS A 297 3.06 10.31 -7.25
CA LYS A 297 4.21 10.64 -8.07
C LYS A 297 5.07 11.65 -7.34
N PHE A 298 6.37 11.39 -7.27
CA PHE A 298 7.30 12.23 -6.54
C PHE A 298 8.45 12.63 -7.45
N GLY A 299 8.77 13.92 -7.46
CA GLY A 299 9.94 14.43 -8.15
C GLY A 299 11.21 14.00 -7.43
N VAL A 300 12.28 13.70 -8.16
CA VAL A 300 13.59 13.40 -7.57
C VAL A 300 14.66 14.21 -8.27
N VAL A 301 15.43 14.97 -7.50
CA VAL A 301 16.53 15.81 -8.01
C VAL A 301 17.83 15.50 -7.27
N CYS A 302 18.95 15.64 -7.96
CA CYS A 302 20.30 15.58 -7.39
C CYS A 302 20.90 16.98 -7.42
N VAL A 303 21.44 17.45 -6.30
CA VAL A 303 22.00 18.81 -6.16
C VAL A 303 23.49 18.70 -5.89
N LYS A 304 24.30 19.37 -6.72
CA LYS A 304 25.75 19.51 -6.57
C LYS A 304 26.11 20.89 -5.97
N PRO A 305 27.32 21.06 -5.42
CA PRO A 305 27.73 22.32 -4.82
C PRO A 305 27.65 23.51 -5.79
N GLY A 306 27.04 24.61 -5.35
CA GLY A 306 27.00 25.88 -6.09
C GLY A 306 26.06 25.92 -7.30
N GLN A 307 25.14 24.97 -7.43
CA GLN A 307 24.19 24.94 -8.54
C GLN A 307 22.96 25.85 -8.33
N ASP A 308 22.51 26.47 -9.42
CA ASP A 308 21.18 27.09 -9.51
C ASP A 308 20.13 26.08 -10.01
N GLU A 309 18.87 26.51 -10.13
CA GLU A 309 17.76 25.63 -10.56
C GLU A 309 18.03 24.97 -11.92
N ASN A 310 18.51 25.72 -12.92
CA ASN A 310 18.77 25.18 -14.26
C ASN A 310 19.91 24.16 -14.24
N ALA A 311 20.98 24.42 -13.48
CA ALA A 311 22.08 23.49 -13.31
C ALA A 311 21.65 22.21 -12.60
N ILE A 312 20.76 22.29 -11.60
CA ILE A 312 20.19 21.11 -10.93
C ILE A 312 19.42 20.24 -11.94
N PHE A 313 18.54 20.84 -12.74
CA PHE A 313 17.82 20.11 -13.79
C PHE A 313 18.71 19.70 -14.97
N GLY A 314 19.92 20.26 -15.09
CA GLY A 314 20.91 19.88 -16.10
C GLY A 314 21.80 18.71 -15.71
N ASN A 315 21.67 18.16 -14.49
CA ASN A 315 22.47 17.01 -14.06
C ASN A 315 22.08 15.74 -14.82
N ASP A 316 23.03 15.18 -15.59
CA ASP A 316 22.85 13.90 -16.29
C ASP A 316 23.55 12.73 -15.58
N GLU A 317 24.61 13.03 -14.83
CA GLU A 317 25.33 12.04 -14.03
C GLU A 317 24.63 11.79 -12.70
N ILE A 318 24.44 10.51 -12.38
CA ILE A 318 23.85 10.06 -11.12
C ILE A 318 24.94 9.43 -10.25
N PRO A 319 25.22 9.95 -9.05
CA PRO A 319 26.25 9.40 -8.19
C PRO A 319 25.84 8.03 -7.62
N LYS A 320 26.83 7.18 -7.28
CA LYS A 320 26.57 5.84 -6.73
C LYS A 320 25.66 5.86 -5.50
N ARG A 321 25.91 6.80 -4.57
CA ARG A 321 25.12 6.97 -3.33
C ARG A 321 23.64 7.30 -3.62
N PHE A 322 23.35 7.98 -4.73
CA PHE A 322 21.98 8.25 -5.14
C PHE A 322 21.27 6.94 -5.54
N TYR A 323 21.93 6.09 -6.33
CA TYR A 323 21.35 4.80 -6.69
C TYR A 323 21.10 3.91 -5.48
N GLU A 324 22.00 3.92 -4.49
CA GLU A 324 21.83 3.18 -3.24
C GLU A 324 20.56 3.63 -2.48
N LEU A 325 20.28 4.94 -2.41
CA LEU A 325 19.02 5.46 -1.88
C LEU A 325 17.81 5.02 -2.74
N MET A 326 17.90 5.16 -4.06
CA MET A 326 16.78 4.86 -4.95
C MET A 326 16.42 3.37 -4.94
N PHE A 327 17.40 2.47 -4.97
CA PHE A 327 17.18 1.03 -4.87
C PHE A 327 16.68 0.59 -3.49
N LEU A 328 16.95 1.36 -2.44
CA LEU A 328 16.37 1.11 -1.12
C LEU A 328 14.85 1.37 -1.12
N ILE A 329 14.37 2.38 -1.84
CA ILE A 329 12.96 2.79 -1.81
C ILE A 329 12.12 2.25 -2.96
N ALA A 330 12.74 1.94 -4.09
CA ALA A 330 12.05 1.58 -5.32
C ALA A 330 12.86 0.64 -6.23
N GLU A 331 12.15 0.02 -7.16
CA GLU A 331 12.74 -0.80 -8.21
C GLU A 331 12.93 0.04 -9.47
N LYS A 332 14.08 -0.12 -10.15
CA LYS A 332 14.31 0.49 -11.46
C LYS A 332 13.52 -0.30 -12.51
N ILE A 333 12.63 0.35 -13.23
CA ILE A 333 11.75 -0.26 -14.23
C ILE A 333 12.01 0.32 -15.63
N LYS A 334 11.80 -0.47 -16.67
CA LYS A 334 11.73 0.00 -18.06
C LYS A 334 10.34 0.60 -18.30
N LEU A 335 10.27 1.76 -18.94
CA LEU A 335 9.01 2.48 -19.19
C LEU A 335 8.24 1.91 -20.38
N GLU A 336 8.92 1.54 -21.45
CA GLU A 336 8.30 0.90 -22.62
C GLU A 336 7.55 -0.38 -22.23
N GLY A 337 6.24 -0.40 -22.46
CA GLY A 337 5.38 -1.54 -22.12
C GLY A 337 5.04 -1.67 -20.64
N PHE A 338 5.38 -0.69 -19.80
CA PHE A 338 5.08 -0.73 -18.37
C PHE A 338 3.57 -0.67 -18.11
N GLY A 339 3.01 -1.73 -17.51
CA GLY A 339 1.56 -1.89 -17.35
C GLY A 339 0.95 -1.32 -16.06
N ALA A 340 1.77 -0.78 -15.15
CA ALA A 340 1.29 -0.22 -13.88
C ALA A 340 1.20 1.32 -13.93
N TYR A 341 0.98 1.97 -12.78
CA TYR A 341 0.86 3.44 -12.75
C TYR A 341 2.16 4.14 -13.21
N SER A 342 2.08 4.84 -14.35
CA SER A 342 3.25 5.49 -14.97
C SER A 342 3.56 6.91 -14.47
N GLY A 343 2.74 7.49 -13.59
CA GLY A 343 2.94 8.88 -13.14
C GLY A 343 2.73 9.96 -14.21
N GLY A 344 2.31 9.59 -15.42
CA GLY A 344 2.27 10.50 -16.57
C GLY A 344 3.55 10.46 -17.42
N LEU A 345 4.47 9.54 -17.14
CA LEU A 345 5.58 9.18 -18.03
C LEU A 345 5.07 8.38 -19.23
N ASP A 346 5.74 8.56 -20.36
CA ASP A 346 5.48 7.83 -21.59
C ASP A 346 5.92 6.36 -21.45
N THR A 347 5.06 5.46 -21.92
CA THR A 347 5.25 4.00 -21.87
C THR A 347 5.26 3.37 -23.26
N LYS A 348 5.23 4.19 -24.31
CA LYS A 348 5.10 3.71 -25.70
C LYS A 348 6.28 4.08 -26.59
N PHE A 349 6.80 5.31 -26.47
CA PHE A 349 7.76 5.87 -27.42
C PHE A 349 9.05 6.35 -26.74
N ASN A 350 9.22 6.11 -25.44
CA ASN A 350 10.35 6.56 -24.60
C ASN A 350 10.57 8.08 -24.64
N GLU A 351 9.52 8.88 -24.88
CA GLU A 351 9.61 10.35 -24.92
C GLU A 351 10.02 10.96 -23.59
N THR A 352 9.76 10.26 -22.48
CA THR A 352 10.14 10.66 -21.12
C THR A 352 11.27 9.82 -20.55
N GLY A 353 12.12 9.27 -21.42
CA GLY A 353 13.24 8.41 -21.04
C GLY A 353 12.88 6.92 -21.10
N GLU A 354 13.90 6.07 -20.97
CA GLU A 354 13.77 4.61 -21.08
C GLU A 354 13.45 3.95 -19.72
N PHE A 355 13.93 4.54 -18.63
CA PHE A 355 13.84 3.96 -17.30
C PHE A 355 13.33 4.96 -16.27
N SER A 356 12.70 4.43 -15.24
CA SER A 356 12.30 5.17 -14.06
C SER A 356 12.38 4.29 -12.81
N PHE A 357 11.94 4.82 -11.66
CA PHE A 357 11.81 4.05 -10.42
C PHE A 357 10.34 3.95 -10.01
N TYR A 358 9.93 2.75 -9.60
CA TYR A 358 8.56 2.45 -9.19
C TYR A 358 8.55 1.55 -7.95
N THR A 359 7.54 1.70 -7.11
CA THR A 359 7.33 0.80 -5.98
C THR A 359 5.86 0.67 -5.62
N LYS A 360 5.51 -0.41 -4.92
CA LYS A 360 4.23 -0.54 -4.21
C LYS A 360 4.48 -0.46 -2.72
N TYR A 361 3.78 0.45 -2.05
CA TYR A 361 3.90 0.69 -0.61
C TYR A 361 2.53 0.75 0.05
N PHE A 362 2.22 -0.18 0.95
CA PHE A 362 0.90 -0.30 1.59
C PHE A 362 -0.27 -0.24 0.59
N ASN A 363 -0.18 -1.00 -0.50
CA ASN A 363 -1.14 -1.01 -1.62
C ASN A 363 -1.27 0.30 -2.41
N ASN A 364 -0.37 1.26 -2.19
CA ASN A 364 -0.24 2.45 -3.01
C ASN A 364 0.85 2.25 -4.05
N GLU A 365 0.57 2.67 -5.29
CA GLU A 365 1.55 2.70 -6.37
C GLU A 365 2.29 4.04 -6.35
N VAL A 366 3.62 4.00 -6.42
CA VAL A 366 4.45 5.20 -6.40
C VAL A 366 5.39 5.20 -7.59
N MET A 367 5.31 6.24 -8.40
CA MET A 367 6.23 6.51 -9.51
C MET A 367 7.17 7.66 -9.14
N PHE A 368 8.45 7.54 -9.46
CA PHE A 368 9.43 8.59 -9.20
C PHE A 368 9.83 9.29 -10.50
N HIS A 369 9.64 10.60 -10.58
CA HIS A 369 10.13 11.41 -11.69
C HIS A 369 11.58 11.81 -11.42
N VAL A 370 12.52 10.95 -11.84
CA VAL A 370 13.95 11.13 -11.58
C VAL A 370 14.56 12.04 -12.65
N ALA A 371 14.96 13.27 -12.26
CA ALA A 371 15.40 14.28 -13.22
C ALA A 371 16.49 13.77 -14.16
N PRO A 372 17.60 13.16 -13.67
CA PRO A 372 18.65 12.69 -14.56
C PRO A 372 18.25 11.53 -15.51
N LEU A 373 17.12 10.84 -15.25
CA LEU A 373 16.60 9.79 -16.14
C LEU A 373 15.59 10.32 -17.17
N LEU A 374 15.10 11.55 -16.99
CA LEU A 374 14.28 12.24 -17.98
C LEU A 374 15.19 12.84 -19.06
N PRO A 375 14.79 12.81 -20.34
CA PRO A 375 15.62 13.26 -21.43
C PRO A 375 15.84 14.77 -21.38
N THR A 376 17.01 15.19 -21.88
CA THR A 376 17.34 16.58 -22.14
C THR A 376 17.56 16.75 -23.63
N SER A 377 17.31 17.97 -24.12
CA SER A 377 17.77 18.39 -25.44
C SER A 377 18.84 19.45 -25.26
N ASP A 378 19.86 19.44 -26.12
CA ASP A 378 20.93 20.46 -26.11
C ASP A 378 20.38 21.86 -26.43
N ASN A 379 19.31 21.93 -27.21
CA ASN A 379 18.60 23.16 -27.53
C ASN A 379 17.66 23.63 -26.38
N ASP A 380 17.42 22.79 -25.38
CA ASP A 380 16.56 23.10 -24.24
C ASP A 380 17.40 23.63 -23.08
N ILE A 381 17.75 24.92 -23.17
CA ILE A 381 18.54 25.63 -22.16
C ILE A 381 17.78 25.69 -20.82
N GLN A 382 16.45 25.72 -20.85
CA GLN A 382 15.61 25.83 -19.65
C GLN A 382 15.23 24.47 -19.03
N LYS A 383 15.61 23.36 -19.67
CA LYS A 383 15.31 21.99 -19.23
C LYS A 383 13.82 21.80 -18.97
N LEU A 384 12.99 22.30 -19.89
CA LEU A 384 11.55 22.41 -19.79
C LEU A 384 10.87 21.07 -19.52
N GLU A 385 11.26 19.98 -20.19
CA GLU A 385 10.60 18.68 -19.97
C GLU A 385 10.84 18.16 -18.54
N ARG A 386 12.07 18.27 -18.03
CA ARG A 386 12.38 17.90 -16.64
C ARG A 386 11.59 18.76 -15.65
N LYS A 387 11.54 20.08 -15.89
CA LYS A 387 10.75 21.02 -15.09
C LYS A 387 9.24 20.76 -15.21
N ARG A 388 8.75 20.31 -16.35
CA ARG A 388 7.34 19.99 -16.58
C ARG A 388 6.90 18.79 -15.76
N HIS A 389 7.70 17.75 -15.67
CA HIS A 389 7.37 16.59 -14.85
C HIS A 389 7.54 16.90 -13.36
N ILE A 390 8.75 17.25 -12.94
CA ILE A 390 9.08 17.44 -11.52
C ILE A 390 8.42 18.69 -10.94
N GLY A 391 8.32 19.76 -11.72
CA GLY A 391 7.63 20.97 -11.33
C GLY A 391 6.11 20.80 -11.23
N ASN A 392 5.52 19.67 -11.62
CA ASN A 392 4.11 19.34 -11.38
C ASN A 392 3.92 18.33 -10.24
N ASP A 393 5.00 17.90 -9.58
CA ASP A 393 4.92 17.04 -8.40
C ASP A 393 4.74 17.86 -7.13
N ILE A 394 3.94 17.35 -6.19
CA ILE A 394 3.67 18.07 -4.94
C ILE A 394 4.85 17.94 -3.98
N VAL A 395 5.44 16.74 -3.94
CA VAL A 395 6.57 16.37 -3.10
C VAL A 395 7.78 16.10 -3.98
N VAL A 396 8.92 16.69 -3.61
CA VAL A 396 10.21 16.50 -4.27
C VAL A 396 11.21 15.91 -3.29
N LEU A 397 11.78 14.76 -3.62
CA LEU A 397 12.92 14.16 -2.95
C LEU A 397 14.21 14.82 -3.48
N VAL A 398 14.92 15.52 -2.61
CA VAL A 398 16.14 16.24 -2.94
C VAL A 398 17.32 15.46 -2.38
N PHE A 399 18.16 14.91 -3.25
CA PHE A 399 19.41 14.30 -2.86
C PHE A 399 20.53 15.33 -2.91
N LEU A 400 21.18 15.58 -1.78
CA LEU A 400 22.34 16.47 -1.71
C LEU A 400 23.62 15.66 -1.83
N GLU A 401 24.46 16.01 -2.82
CA GLU A 401 25.80 15.45 -2.91
C GLU A 401 26.72 15.97 -1.80
N GLU A 402 27.81 15.23 -1.60
CA GLU A 402 28.84 15.60 -0.63
C GLU A 402 29.40 17.00 -0.96
N GLY A 403 29.55 17.84 0.07
CA GLY A 403 30.02 19.22 -0.07
C GLY A 403 28.93 20.26 -0.31
N VAL A 404 27.68 19.87 -0.54
CA VAL A 404 26.55 20.83 -0.51
C VAL A 404 26.27 21.20 0.94
N LYS A 405 26.46 22.48 1.28
CA LYS A 405 26.19 22.97 2.64
C LYS A 405 24.71 23.20 2.86
N HIS A 406 24.09 24.07 2.07
CA HIS A 406 22.69 24.47 2.24
C HIS A 406 21.92 24.27 0.94
N PHE A 407 20.72 23.71 1.05
CA PHE A 407 19.71 23.68 -0.01
C PHE A 407 18.71 24.82 0.23
N ASP A 408 18.44 25.59 -0.82
CA ASP A 408 17.40 26.63 -0.80
C ASP A 408 16.19 26.18 -1.66
N PRO A 409 15.05 25.84 -1.05
CA PRO A 409 13.84 25.46 -1.79
C PRO A 409 13.27 26.60 -2.64
N ARG A 410 13.64 27.86 -2.40
CA ARG A 410 13.18 29.03 -3.19
C ARG A 410 13.73 29.01 -4.61
N LEU A 411 14.77 28.21 -4.87
CA LEU A 411 15.27 27.94 -6.22
C LEU A 411 14.19 27.32 -7.11
N PHE A 412 13.25 26.56 -6.53
CA PHE A 412 12.15 25.93 -7.25
C PHE A 412 10.95 26.87 -7.31
N THR A 413 10.71 27.45 -8.49
CA THR A 413 9.65 28.47 -8.68
C THR A 413 8.25 27.86 -8.91
N SER A 414 8.15 26.54 -8.98
CA SER A 414 6.90 25.82 -9.24
C SER A 414 5.79 26.16 -8.24
N HIS A 415 4.56 26.32 -8.75
CA HIS A 415 3.35 26.42 -7.92
C HIS A 415 2.92 25.08 -7.32
N PHE A 416 3.36 23.93 -7.84
CA PHE A 416 2.99 22.60 -7.34
C PHE A 416 3.94 22.06 -6.29
N ASN A 417 5.25 22.32 -6.40
CA ASN A 417 6.20 21.85 -5.37
C ASN A 417 5.89 22.55 -4.04
N HIS A 418 5.38 21.81 -3.05
CA HIS A 418 5.03 22.33 -1.73
C HIS A 418 5.87 21.71 -0.62
N ILE A 419 6.45 20.54 -0.86
CA ILE A 419 7.19 19.78 0.14
C ILE A 419 8.49 19.27 -0.49
N PHE A 420 9.60 19.53 0.20
CA PHE A 420 10.93 19.05 -0.16
C PHE A 420 11.41 18.12 0.95
N VAL A 421 11.63 16.85 0.62
CA VAL A 421 12.25 15.89 1.51
C VAL A 421 13.71 15.79 1.11
N ILE A 422 14.60 16.27 1.97
CA ILE A 422 16.02 16.46 1.67
C ILE A 422 16.80 15.35 2.33
N VAL A 423 17.65 14.65 1.58
CA VAL A 423 18.49 13.55 2.04
C VAL A 423 19.94 13.84 1.66
N GLN A 424 20.84 13.80 2.64
CA GLN A 424 22.27 13.93 2.45
C GLN A 424 22.99 12.72 3.06
N PRO A 425 23.77 11.96 2.28
CA PRO A 425 24.66 10.93 2.85
C PRO A 425 25.68 11.57 3.79
N ILE A 426 25.95 10.91 4.92
CA ILE A 426 26.93 11.38 5.92
C ILE A 426 27.87 10.24 6.31
N SER A 427 29.01 10.57 6.92
CA SER A 427 29.93 9.57 7.44
C SER A 427 29.37 8.88 8.70
N LYS A 428 29.90 7.71 9.03
CA LYS A 428 29.53 6.97 10.24
C LYS A 428 29.88 7.74 11.51
N GLU A 429 31.02 8.43 11.50
CA GLU A 429 31.51 9.25 12.60
C GLU A 429 30.58 10.46 12.83
N GLU A 430 30.16 11.14 11.76
CA GLU A 430 29.20 12.24 11.82
C GLU A 430 27.83 11.76 12.33
N ALA A 431 27.37 10.60 11.86
CA ALA A 431 26.14 9.98 12.31
C ALA A 431 26.18 9.65 13.81
N TYR A 432 27.24 8.99 14.28
CA TYR A 432 27.40 8.60 15.69
C TYR A 432 27.54 9.81 16.61
N THR A 433 28.28 10.83 16.18
CA THR A 433 28.38 12.10 16.92
C THR A 433 27.01 12.74 17.09
N THR A 434 26.20 12.80 16.02
CA THR A 434 24.85 13.38 16.06
C THR A 434 23.89 12.55 16.92
N LEU A 435 24.04 11.23 16.91
CA LEU A 435 23.24 10.29 17.72
C LEU A 435 23.72 10.15 19.17
N GLY A 436 24.86 10.76 19.54
CA GLY A 436 25.46 10.63 20.87
C GLY A 436 26.01 9.23 21.18
N ILE A 437 26.43 8.49 20.14
CA ILE A 437 27.02 7.15 20.25
C ILE A 437 28.55 7.28 20.32
N ASP A 438 29.19 6.70 21.33
CA ASP A 438 30.65 6.75 21.47
C ASP A 438 31.32 5.71 20.54
N LEU A 439 32.21 6.17 19.65
CA LEU A 439 32.86 5.34 18.62
C LEU A 439 33.67 4.17 19.22
N LYS A 440 34.15 4.32 20.46
CA LYS A 440 35.03 3.35 21.14
C LYS A 440 34.35 2.06 21.60
N GLU A 441 33.01 2.01 21.66
CA GLU A 441 32.26 0.80 22.05
C GLU A 441 31.85 -0.10 20.86
N SER A 442 32.00 0.36 19.62
CA SER A 442 31.49 -0.38 18.45
C SER A 442 32.46 -1.41 17.86
N ASP A 443 33.78 -1.22 18.02
CA ASP A 443 34.80 -2.15 17.47
C ASP A 443 34.97 -3.43 18.30
N SER A 444 34.47 -3.47 19.54
CA SER A 444 34.57 -4.63 20.44
C SER A 444 33.45 -5.66 20.29
N LEU A 445 32.39 -5.37 19.51
CA LEU A 445 31.24 -6.25 19.29
C LEU A 445 31.43 -7.27 18.15
N SER A 446 32.56 -7.23 17.44
CA SER A 446 32.89 -8.20 16.36
C SER A 446 33.62 -9.45 16.84
N SER A 447 34.00 -9.55 18.12
CA SER A 447 34.70 -10.73 18.65
C SER A 447 34.41 -11.01 20.12
N ASN A 448 33.35 -11.80 20.39
CA ASN A 448 33.21 -12.82 21.45
C ASN A 448 31.78 -12.92 22.03
N PRO A 449 31.32 -14.11 22.44
CA PRO A 449 29.96 -14.33 22.93
C PRO A 449 29.79 -13.81 24.37
N ILE A 450 28.74 -13.04 24.59
CA ILE A 450 28.46 -12.29 25.82
C ILE A 450 27.92 -13.21 26.92
N ASN A 451 28.53 -13.13 28.11
CA ASN A 451 27.85 -13.35 29.39
C ASN A 451 27.62 -11.98 30.07
N THR A 452 26.40 -11.80 30.56
CA THR A 452 25.73 -10.62 31.17
C THR A 452 26.56 -9.84 32.21
N THR A 453 26.44 -8.50 32.35
CA THR A 453 25.37 -7.79 33.11
C THR A 453 25.62 -6.26 33.12
N GLN A 454 24.52 -5.47 33.12
CA GLN A 454 24.36 -4.05 33.52
C GLN A 454 24.85 -2.91 32.60
N SER A 455 24.03 -2.54 31.60
CA SER A 455 23.66 -1.15 31.21
C SER A 455 22.62 -1.20 30.06
N ASP A 456 21.45 -1.76 30.35
CA ASP A 456 20.37 -1.92 29.37
C ASP A 456 19.43 -0.70 29.41
N ASP A 457 19.42 0.14 28.36
CA ASP A 457 18.19 0.82 27.89
C ASP A 457 18.34 1.54 26.53
N ALA A 458 19.55 1.86 26.05
CA ALA A 458 19.73 2.55 24.75
C ALA A 458 19.96 1.61 23.54
N LEU A 459 20.46 0.39 23.75
CA LEU A 459 20.90 -0.52 22.67
C LEU A 459 19.94 -1.68 22.35
N LYS A 460 18.79 -1.80 23.03
CA LYS A 460 17.78 -2.84 22.73
C LYS A 460 16.96 -2.59 21.45
N CYS A 461 17.18 -1.48 20.74
CA CYS A 461 16.42 -1.10 19.52
C CYS A 461 16.95 -1.72 18.21
N ILE A 462 18.15 -2.32 18.23
CA ILE A 462 18.70 -3.01 17.06
C ILE A 462 18.21 -4.47 17.09
N ASP A 463 16.96 -4.63 16.68
CA ASP A 463 16.17 -5.83 16.87
C ASP A 463 16.71 -7.05 16.09
N ARG A 464 17.05 -8.11 16.82
CA ARG A 464 17.46 -9.44 16.33
C ARG A 464 16.38 -10.08 15.44
N MET A 465 15.13 -9.60 15.51
CA MET A 465 14.00 -10.00 14.65
C MET A 465 14.20 -9.66 13.16
N THR A 466 15.07 -8.70 12.82
CA THR A 466 15.32 -8.34 11.41
C THR A 466 16.03 -9.43 10.62
N LEU A 467 16.94 -10.18 11.25
CA LEU A 467 17.72 -11.23 10.58
C LEU A 467 16.87 -12.46 10.22
N GLU A 468 15.87 -12.81 11.05
CA GLU A 468 14.97 -13.94 10.76
C GLU A 468 13.89 -13.57 9.71
N SER A 469 13.48 -12.30 9.66
CA SER A 469 12.52 -11.80 8.66
C SER A 469 13.13 -11.71 7.24
N ILE A 470 14.42 -11.41 7.14
CA ILE A 470 15.18 -11.40 5.87
C ILE A 470 15.30 -12.80 5.26
N ALA A 471 15.36 -13.86 6.07
CA ALA A 471 15.43 -15.23 5.58
C ALA A 471 14.10 -15.75 5.00
N SER A 472 12.97 -15.17 5.41
CA SER A 472 11.63 -15.72 5.12
C SER A 472 10.89 -15.07 3.94
N SER A 473 11.40 -13.99 3.36
CA SER A 473 10.69 -13.21 2.31
C SER A 473 11.13 -13.49 0.88
N LYS A 474 11.85 -14.58 0.61
CA LYS A 474 12.14 -15.02 -0.77
C LYS A 474 10.90 -15.69 -1.39
N GLN A 475 10.00 -14.89 -1.97
CA GLN A 475 9.04 -15.39 -2.96
C GLN A 475 9.44 -14.97 -4.38
N VAL A 476 9.42 -15.97 -5.25
CA VAL A 476 9.86 -16.01 -6.64
C VAL A 476 8.82 -15.38 -7.56
N VAL A 477 9.20 -14.42 -8.42
CA VAL A 477 8.71 -14.32 -9.81
C VAL A 477 9.79 -13.70 -10.71
N GLY A 478 10.28 -14.50 -11.67
CA GLY A 478 10.60 -14.11 -13.06
C GLY A 478 11.68 -13.06 -13.37
N GLY A 479 12.91 -13.53 -13.64
CA GLY A 479 13.50 -13.30 -14.97
C GLY A 479 14.35 -12.06 -15.26
N ASP A 480 15.31 -11.68 -14.40
CA ASP A 480 16.71 -11.45 -14.81
C ASP A 480 17.60 -11.29 -13.57
N LYS A 481 18.73 -12.01 -13.52
CA LYS A 481 19.60 -12.06 -12.34
C LYS A 481 20.60 -10.91 -12.32
N SER A 482 20.20 -9.78 -11.74
CA SER A 482 21.13 -8.92 -10.98
C SER A 482 20.75 -8.99 -9.50
N THR A 483 21.20 -10.04 -8.81
CA THR A 483 21.11 -10.11 -7.34
C THR A 483 21.95 -8.98 -6.75
N LEU A 484 21.28 -7.91 -6.32
CA LEU A 484 21.91 -6.78 -5.62
C LEU A 484 22.37 -7.28 -4.24
N ASP A 485 23.68 -7.21 -4.01
CA ASP A 485 24.28 -7.51 -2.72
C ASP A 485 23.92 -6.41 -1.71
N THR A 486 22.90 -6.67 -0.90
CA THR A 486 22.42 -5.74 0.13
C THR A 486 23.31 -5.68 1.36
N SER A 487 24.36 -6.50 1.46
CA SER A 487 25.26 -6.53 2.61
C SER A 487 26.04 -5.21 2.78
N GLY A 488 26.32 -4.48 1.69
CA GLY A 488 27.04 -3.20 1.70
C GLY A 488 26.21 -1.94 2.00
N LEU A 489 24.87 -2.02 2.02
CA LEU A 489 24.00 -0.90 2.41
C LEU A 489 23.85 -0.76 3.93
N ILE A 490 24.18 -1.82 4.68
CA ILE A 490 23.87 -1.96 6.11
C ILE A 490 24.62 -0.95 6.99
N ASP A 491 25.71 -0.35 6.51
CA ASP A 491 26.55 0.59 7.26
C ASP A 491 26.52 2.04 6.76
N GLN A 492 25.54 2.38 5.91
CA GLN A 492 25.41 3.74 5.37
C GLN A 492 24.44 4.59 6.17
N PHE A 493 24.79 5.86 6.38
CA PHE A 493 23.98 6.83 7.11
C PHE A 493 23.62 8.02 6.23
N CYS A 494 22.47 8.61 6.51
CA CYS A 494 22.03 9.86 5.90
C CYS A 494 21.39 10.78 6.93
N ARG A 495 21.54 12.08 6.70
CA ARG A 495 20.77 13.14 7.34
C ARG A 495 19.54 13.46 6.48
N VAL A 496 18.45 13.77 7.15
CA VAL A 496 17.15 14.06 6.53
C VAL A 496 16.59 15.34 7.10
N SER A 497 15.95 16.14 6.25
CA SER A 497 15.15 17.28 6.66
C SER A 497 13.98 17.46 5.73
N VAL A 498 12.91 18.06 6.24
CA VAL A 498 11.72 18.32 5.44
C VAL A 498 11.42 19.80 5.46
N VAL A 499 11.24 20.38 4.28
CA VAL A 499 10.89 21.78 4.13
C VAL A 499 9.54 21.86 3.45
N THR A 500 8.66 22.70 3.98
CA THR A 500 7.31 22.88 3.43
C THR A 500 7.04 24.35 3.16
N LYS A 501 6.27 24.63 2.11
CA LYS A 501 5.71 25.96 1.87
C LYS A 501 4.82 26.41 3.05
N PRO A 502 4.57 27.73 3.17
CA PRO A 502 3.66 28.25 4.19
C PRO A 502 2.30 27.54 4.15
N SER A 503 1.65 27.45 5.31
CA SER A 503 0.29 26.89 5.48
C SER A 503 0.13 25.37 5.29
N ILE A 504 1.20 24.63 4.98
CA ILE A 504 1.19 23.18 5.12
C ILE A 504 1.33 22.85 6.62
N SER A 505 0.34 22.17 7.18
CA SER A 505 0.41 21.69 8.58
C SER A 505 1.49 20.61 8.74
N PRO A 506 2.09 20.44 9.92
CA PRO A 506 3.01 19.34 10.18
C PRO A 506 2.32 17.98 10.02
N PHE A 507 3.06 17.01 9.45
CA PHE A 507 2.53 15.67 9.15
C PHE A 507 3.52 14.55 9.55
N PRO A 508 3.01 13.39 10.00
CA PRO A 508 3.83 12.27 10.43
C PRO A 508 4.40 11.47 9.23
N PRO A 509 5.40 10.59 9.46
CA PRO A 509 6.16 10.41 10.70
C PRO A 509 7.02 11.65 10.98
N TYR A 510 7.17 12.02 12.25
CA TYR A 510 7.99 13.18 12.62
C TYR A 510 9.46 12.79 12.75
N LEU A 511 10.38 13.68 12.36
CA LEU A 511 11.81 13.44 12.53
C LEU A 511 12.17 13.40 14.02
N ASP A 512 13.00 12.43 14.43
CA ASP A 512 13.51 12.37 15.80
C ASP A 512 14.84 13.13 15.91
N SER A 513 15.96 12.52 15.47
CA SER A 513 17.27 13.18 15.35
C SER A 513 17.53 13.76 13.96
N GLY A 514 16.74 13.34 12.96
CA GLY A 514 17.00 13.63 11.54
C GLY A 514 18.15 12.80 10.93
N VAL A 515 18.77 11.89 11.68
CA VAL A 515 19.81 10.98 11.18
C VAL A 515 19.30 9.55 11.14
N TYR A 516 19.48 8.88 10.01
CA TYR A 516 19.00 7.54 9.75
C TYR A 516 20.11 6.65 9.20
N ARG A 517 20.07 5.38 9.57
CA ARG A 517 20.76 4.32 8.84
C ARG A 517 19.93 3.97 7.60
N MET A 518 20.57 3.76 6.46
CA MET A 518 19.91 3.45 5.19
C MET A 518 19.42 2.00 5.14
N ASP A 519 18.40 1.69 5.95
CA ASP A 519 17.78 0.36 6.04
C ASP A 519 16.27 0.39 5.74
N LEU A 520 15.59 -0.75 5.90
CA LEU A 520 14.15 -0.86 5.63
C LEU A 520 13.29 0.03 6.56
N LYS A 521 13.75 0.36 7.77
CA LYS A 521 13.03 1.30 8.64
C LYS A 521 13.10 2.71 8.05
N PHE A 522 14.26 3.09 7.52
CA PHE A 522 14.40 4.37 6.81
C PHE A 522 13.59 4.42 5.52
N ARG A 523 13.57 3.33 4.73
CA ARG A 523 12.66 3.19 3.58
C ARG A 523 11.21 3.49 3.98
N ASP A 524 10.73 2.82 5.03
CA ASP A 524 9.35 2.97 5.48
C ASP A 524 9.07 4.39 5.96
N PHE A 525 10.00 5.00 6.71
CA PHE A 525 9.93 6.40 7.10
C PHE A 525 9.79 7.32 5.89
N LEU A 526 10.67 7.19 4.89
CA LEU A 526 10.71 8.08 3.73
C LEU A 526 9.43 7.97 2.90
N MET A 527 8.97 6.73 2.65
CA MET A 527 7.73 6.48 1.90
C MET A 527 6.51 7.05 2.61
N GLN A 528 6.39 6.83 3.93
CA GLN A 528 5.30 7.40 4.73
C GLN A 528 5.35 8.93 4.71
N LYS A 529 6.55 9.51 4.87
CA LYS A 529 6.74 10.95 4.91
C LYS A 529 6.29 11.61 3.61
N MET A 530 6.68 11.06 2.46
CA MET A 530 6.30 11.60 1.16
C MET A 530 4.79 11.45 0.90
N ILE A 531 4.20 10.26 1.15
CA ILE A 531 2.77 10.03 0.95
C ILE A 531 1.91 10.92 1.86
N ASN A 532 2.26 10.99 3.15
CA ASN A 532 1.52 11.82 4.12
C ASN A 532 1.71 13.30 3.82
N GLY A 533 2.88 13.70 3.33
CA GLY A 533 3.14 15.03 2.83
C GLY A 533 2.17 15.42 1.72
N GLU A 534 2.06 14.60 0.67
CA GLU A 534 1.13 14.86 -0.43
C GLU A 534 -0.33 14.92 0.05
N ARG A 535 -0.77 13.95 0.87
CA ARG A 535 -2.13 13.95 1.45
C ARG A 535 -2.44 15.21 2.26
N THR A 536 -1.45 15.73 2.97
CA THR A 536 -1.59 16.96 3.75
C THR A 536 -1.65 18.17 2.82
N ALA A 537 -0.77 18.23 1.82
CA ALA A 537 -0.73 19.31 0.85
C ALA A 537 -2.02 19.41 0.02
N LEU A 538 -2.68 18.30 -0.32
CA LEU A 538 -3.96 18.32 -1.04
C LEU A 538 -5.11 19.03 -0.28
N ARG A 539 -4.95 19.31 1.02
CA ARG A 539 -5.91 20.10 1.82
C ARG A 539 -5.66 21.60 1.75
N TYR A 540 -4.54 22.02 1.16
CA TYR A 540 -4.17 23.43 1.01
C TYR A 540 -5.08 24.11 -0.04
N PRO A 541 -5.47 25.40 0.12
CA PRO A 541 -6.53 26.04 -0.67
C PRO A 541 -6.45 25.92 -2.20
N PRO A 542 -5.28 26.01 -2.87
CA PRO A 542 -5.19 25.82 -4.31
C PRO A 542 -5.69 24.44 -4.75
N PHE A 543 -5.29 23.37 -4.04
CA PHE A 543 -5.73 22.01 -4.34
C PHE A 543 -7.15 21.75 -3.81
N ARG A 544 -7.45 22.26 -2.60
CA ARG A 544 -8.75 22.09 -1.95
C ARG A 544 -9.88 22.68 -2.79
N THR A 545 -9.69 23.87 -3.37
CA THR A 545 -10.71 24.53 -4.19
C THR A 545 -11.05 23.71 -5.44
N ASN A 546 -10.04 23.13 -6.10
CA ASN A 546 -10.25 22.26 -7.26
C ASN A 546 -10.99 20.97 -6.88
N ALA A 547 -10.63 20.36 -5.75
CA ALA A 547 -11.33 19.21 -5.20
C ALA A 547 -12.80 19.56 -4.84
N GLU A 548 -13.02 20.73 -4.23
CA GLU A 548 -14.36 21.20 -3.86
C GLU A 548 -15.25 21.41 -5.10
N ASN A 549 -14.70 22.01 -6.16
CA ASN A 549 -15.41 22.20 -7.42
C ASN A 549 -15.74 20.85 -8.09
N THR A 550 -14.80 19.91 -8.08
CA THR A 550 -15.01 18.56 -8.62
C THR A 550 -16.14 17.84 -7.88
N ARG A 551 -16.14 17.87 -6.54
CA ARG A 551 -17.20 17.25 -5.73
C ARG A 551 -18.54 17.92 -5.96
N ARG A 552 -18.58 19.26 -6.07
CA ARG A 552 -19.80 20.01 -6.40
C ARG A 552 -20.38 19.55 -7.74
N GLN A 553 -19.54 19.40 -8.75
CA GLN A 553 -19.96 18.95 -10.08
C GLN A 553 -20.44 17.49 -10.08
N GLN A 554 -19.79 16.60 -9.33
CA GLN A 554 -20.24 15.22 -9.16
C GLN A 554 -21.64 15.15 -8.53
N ILE A 555 -21.88 15.90 -7.45
CA ILE A 555 -23.18 15.97 -6.79
C ILE A 555 -24.23 16.55 -7.74
N ALA A 556 -23.89 17.61 -8.49
CA ALA A 556 -24.78 18.19 -9.50
C ALA A 556 -25.11 17.21 -10.64
N CYS A 557 -24.15 16.38 -11.06
CA CYS A 557 -24.37 15.35 -12.08
C CYS A 557 -25.34 14.27 -11.59
N ILE A 558 -25.16 13.77 -10.35
CA ILE A 558 -26.12 12.86 -9.71
C ILE A 558 -27.50 13.52 -9.63
N ALA A 559 -27.55 14.78 -9.20
CA ALA A 559 -28.77 15.55 -9.09
C ALA A 559 -29.50 15.77 -10.44
N ALA A 560 -28.78 15.75 -11.56
CA ALA A 560 -29.39 15.87 -12.89
C ALA A 560 -29.94 14.54 -13.42
N LYS A 561 -29.41 13.42 -12.94
CA LYS A 561 -29.92 12.06 -13.21
C LYS A 561 -31.15 11.70 -12.37
N LEU A 562 -31.47 12.55 -11.39
CA LEU A 562 -32.55 12.44 -10.41
C LEU A 562 -33.64 13.49 -10.62
#